data_AF-A0A7Z0AVC7-F1
#
_entry.id   AF-A0A7Z0AVC7-F1
#
_cell.length_a   1.000
_cell.length_b   1.000
_cell.length_c   1.000
_cell.angle_alpha   90.00
_cell.angle_beta   90.00
_cell.angle_gamma   90.00
#
_symmetry.space_group_name_H-M   'P 1'
#
loop_
_entity.id
_entity.type
_entity.pdbx_description
1 polymer ?
#
loop_
_entity_poly.entity_id
_entity_poly.type
_entity_poly.pdbx_seq_one_letter_code
_entity_poly.pdbx_strand_id
1 'polypeptide(L)'
;MKKPVPNPPSDTDPTDPSDQPDPVSPYASVDSKKLHDAAHRALDFYLNPPKDKPRNSVDRGMQMFKVDPEINPEAIAIQTYETFSSVSILLLDLADSLDDKPRHLAMAIYQLSELGLLLVEKTLDNERAIAIA
;
A
#
# COMPACT_ATOMS: atom_id res chain seq x y z
N MET A 1 -75.48 52.32 -10.91
CA MET A 1 -75.15 52.78 -9.53
C MET A 1 -75.88 51.92 -8.49
N LYS A 2 -75.18 51.02 -7.78
CA LYS A 2 -75.54 50.43 -6.46
C LYS A 2 -74.20 50.05 -5.81
N LYS A 3 -73.68 50.87 -4.88
CA LYS A 3 -73.77 50.82 -3.40
C LYS A 3 -72.84 49.74 -2.75
N PRO A 4 -72.09 50.05 -1.66
CA PRO A 4 -70.99 49.23 -1.14
C PRO A 4 -71.29 48.47 0.17
N VAL A 5 -70.26 47.74 0.68
CA VAL A 5 -70.05 47.09 2.01
C VAL A 5 -71.04 45.98 2.45
N PRO A 6 -70.68 45.11 3.43
CA PRO A 6 -69.34 44.70 3.92
C PRO A 6 -69.13 43.15 3.91
N ASN A 7 -67.91 42.67 4.14
CA ASN A 7 -67.71 41.30 4.66
C ASN A 7 -67.87 41.32 6.20
N PRO A 8 -68.57 40.33 6.80
CA PRO A 8 -68.76 40.26 8.25
C PRO A 8 -67.50 39.75 8.98
N PRO A 9 -67.31 40.11 10.27
CA PRO A 9 -66.22 39.62 11.12
C PRO A 9 -66.61 38.33 11.89
N SER A 10 -65.73 37.95 12.83
CA SER A 10 -65.74 36.81 13.76
C SER A 10 -65.00 35.58 13.27
N ASP A 11 -64.14 34.91 14.02
CA ASP A 11 -63.50 35.12 15.32
C ASP A 11 -62.50 33.94 15.45
N THR A 12 -61.33 34.19 16.05
CA THR A 12 -60.63 33.37 17.06
C THR A 12 -61.31 32.04 17.49
N ASP A 13 -60.64 30.90 17.75
CA ASP A 13 -59.21 30.52 17.87
C ASP A 13 -59.08 28.96 17.90
N PRO A 14 -58.10 28.32 18.57
CA PRO A 14 -57.02 27.47 18.05
C PRO A 14 -57.38 25.95 18.00
N THR A 15 -56.59 24.92 17.63
CA THR A 15 -55.14 24.62 17.37
C THR A 15 -55.16 23.26 16.59
N ASP A 16 -54.15 22.73 15.89
CA ASP A 16 -52.79 23.16 15.49
C ASP A 16 -52.38 22.37 14.21
N PRO A 17 -51.50 22.90 13.32
CA PRO A 17 -51.00 22.17 12.16
C PRO A 17 -49.46 21.95 12.14
N SER A 18 -48.84 21.47 13.23
CA SER A 18 -47.40 21.20 13.26
C SER A 18 -46.94 19.82 12.74
N ASP A 19 -47.85 18.85 12.56
CA ASP A 19 -47.52 17.45 12.25
C ASP A 19 -47.79 17.04 10.78
N GLN A 20 -47.22 17.76 9.82
CA GLN A 20 -47.09 17.25 8.44
C GLN A 20 -45.69 17.51 7.87
N PRO A 21 -44.78 16.52 7.87
CA PRO A 21 -43.40 16.72 7.42
C PRO A 21 -43.30 16.94 5.90
N ASP A 22 -42.48 17.91 5.50
CA ASP A 22 -42.31 18.31 4.09
C ASP A 22 -41.80 17.16 3.21
N PRO A 23 -42.49 16.82 2.10
CA PRO A 23 -42.17 15.65 1.27
C PRO A 23 -40.87 15.80 0.44
N VAL A 24 -40.17 16.93 0.56
CA VAL A 24 -38.90 17.23 -0.14
C VAL A 24 -37.71 17.30 0.83
N SER A 25 -37.93 17.08 2.14
CA SER A 25 -36.83 17.06 3.11
C SER A 25 -35.95 15.82 2.92
N PRO A 26 -34.61 15.96 2.74
CA PRO A 26 -33.68 14.82 2.64
C PRO A 26 -33.71 13.89 3.86
N TYR A 27 -34.28 14.35 4.97
CA TYR A 27 -34.37 13.65 6.24
C TYR A 27 -35.78 13.12 6.59
N ALA A 28 -36.68 13.03 5.61
CA ALA A 28 -38.09 12.67 5.82
C ALA A 28 -38.33 11.22 6.33
N SER A 29 -37.37 10.29 6.19
CA SER A 29 -37.46 8.92 6.71
C SER A 29 -36.62 8.70 7.96
N VAL A 30 -37.04 7.79 8.85
CA VAL A 30 -36.35 7.52 10.13
C VAL A 30 -34.88 7.08 9.94
N ASP A 31 -34.58 6.36 8.86
CA ASP A 31 -33.23 5.90 8.55
C ASP A 31 -32.42 6.86 7.66
N SER A 32 -33.01 7.97 7.19
CA SER A 32 -32.32 8.96 6.34
C SER A 32 -30.99 9.45 6.91
N LYS A 33 -30.96 9.76 8.23
CA LYS A 33 -29.74 10.17 8.93
C LYS A 33 -28.69 9.07 8.95
N LYS A 34 -29.09 7.82 9.22
CA LYS A 34 -28.18 6.66 9.19
C LYS A 34 -27.63 6.41 7.78
N LEU A 35 -28.45 6.58 6.75
CA LEU A 35 -28.03 6.46 5.34
C LEU A 35 -27.08 7.59 4.93
N HIS A 36 -27.33 8.82 5.40
CA HIS A 36 -26.45 9.96 5.23
C HIS A 36 -25.09 9.75 5.92
N ASP A 37 -25.10 9.33 7.20
CA ASP A 37 -23.89 9.01 7.96
C ASP A 37 -23.11 7.84 7.34
N ALA A 38 -23.81 6.83 6.80
CA ALA A 38 -23.20 5.70 6.10
C ALA A 38 -22.58 6.13 4.75
N ALA A 39 -23.26 7.02 4.01
CA ALA A 39 -22.74 7.59 2.76
C ALA A 39 -21.49 8.45 3.01
N HIS A 40 -21.51 9.31 4.04
CA HIS A 40 -20.33 10.08 4.43
C HIS A 40 -19.17 9.17 4.88
N ARG A 41 -19.44 8.16 5.71
CA ARG A 41 -18.43 7.16 6.11
C ARG A 41 -17.83 6.40 4.92
N ALA A 42 -18.65 6.05 3.93
CA ALA A 42 -18.18 5.40 2.71
C ALA A 42 -17.31 6.35 1.87
N LEU A 43 -17.73 7.61 1.71
CA LEU A 43 -16.94 8.64 1.02
C LEU A 43 -15.59 8.88 1.70
N ASP A 44 -15.55 9.04 3.03
CA ASP A 44 -14.30 9.22 3.77
C ASP A 44 -13.37 8.01 3.65
N PHE A 45 -13.90 6.78 3.66
CA PHE A 45 -13.10 5.57 3.49
C PHE A 45 -12.35 5.53 2.14
N TYR A 46 -12.97 6.00 1.06
CA TYR A 46 -12.38 6.00 -0.29
C TYR A 46 -11.59 7.27 -0.63
N LEU A 47 -12.03 8.44 -0.15
CA LEU A 47 -11.43 9.73 -0.47
C LEU A 47 -10.32 10.15 0.50
N ASN A 48 -10.42 9.73 1.77
CA ASN A 48 -9.47 10.04 2.86
C ASN A 48 -8.87 8.75 3.47
N PRO A 49 -8.20 7.87 2.67
CA PRO A 49 -7.61 6.65 3.20
C PRO A 49 -6.57 6.95 4.30
N PRO A 50 -6.51 6.16 5.39
CA PRO A 50 -5.55 6.37 6.47
C PRO A 50 -4.12 6.46 5.96
N LYS A 51 -3.40 7.50 6.40
CA LYS A 51 -2.00 7.77 6.01
C LYS A 51 -1.00 6.73 6.56
N ASP A 52 -1.47 5.88 7.47
CA ASP A 52 -0.65 4.97 8.29
C ASP A 52 -0.30 3.65 7.60
N LYS A 53 -0.86 3.38 6.40
CA LYS A 53 -0.18 2.48 5.48
C LYS A 53 0.90 3.28 4.77
N PRO A 54 2.21 3.07 5.07
CA PRO A 54 3.24 3.53 4.16
C PRO A 54 2.92 2.87 2.82
N ARG A 55 2.56 3.70 1.83
CA ARG A 55 2.65 3.30 0.43
C ARG A 55 4.13 3.15 0.15
N ASN A 56 4.65 1.96 0.45
CA ASN A 56 6.01 1.57 0.14
C ASN A 56 6.19 1.87 -1.35
N SER A 57 7.02 2.86 -1.69
CA SER A 57 7.27 3.25 -3.09
C SER A 57 7.86 2.09 -3.90
N VAL A 58 8.39 1.08 -3.21
CA VAL A 58 8.76 -0.25 -3.69
C VAL A 58 7.64 -0.95 -4.46
N ASP A 59 6.37 -0.80 -4.07
CA ASP A 59 5.19 -1.44 -4.69
C ASP A 59 4.87 -0.88 -6.09
N ARG A 60 5.67 0.09 -6.57
CA ARG A 60 5.63 0.63 -7.93
C ARG A 60 6.76 0.12 -8.83
N GLY A 61 7.74 -0.59 -8.28
CA GLY A 61 8.65 -1.45 -9.03
C GLY A 61 8.07 -2.86 -9.06
N MET A 62 8.14 -3.55 -10.21
CA MET A 62 7.75 -4.95 -10.29
C MET A 62 8.66 -5.80 -9.39
N GLN A 63 8.23 -6.12 -8.17
CA GLN A 63 8.94 -7.01 -7.26
C GLN A 63 8.80 -8.45 -7.76
N MET A 64 9.62 -8.82 -8.75
CA MET A 64 9.59 -10.15 -9.39
C MET A 64 10.12 -11.26 -8.48
N PHE A 65 10.94 -10.91 -7.49
CA PHE A 65 11.57 -11.85 -6.55
C PHE A 65 11.42 -11.35 -5.11
N LYS A 66 11.20 -12.29 -4.20
CA LYS A 66 11.13 -12.10 -2.75
C LYS A 66 11.72 -13.33 -2.07
N VAL A 67 12.50 -13.13 -1.00
CA VAL A 67 12.89 -14.22 -0.09
C VAL A 67 11.74 -14.47 0.88
N ASP A 68 11.31 -15.72 1.00
CA ASP A 68 10.29 -16.13 1.96
C ASP A 68 10.87 -16.08 3.39
N PRO A 69 10.24 -15.40 4.36
CA PRO A 69 10.73 -15.39 5.74
C PRO A 69 10.68 -16.75 6.46
N GLU A 70 9.93 -17.74 5.94
CA GLU A 70 9.82 -19.08 6.55
C GLU A 70 10.83 -20.10 5.97
N ILE A 71 11.64 -19.71 4.98
CA ILE A 71 12.63 -20.60 4.38
C ILE A 71 13.78 -20.93 5.35
N ASN A 72 14.35 -22.13 5.25
CA ASN A 72 15.54 -22.51 6.02
C ASN A 72 16.72 -21.55 5.70
N PRO A 73 17.36 -20.91 6.70
CA PRO A 73 18.54 -20.07 6.47
C PRO A 73 19.70 -20.80 5.79
N GLU A 74 19.86 -22.10 6.01
CA GLU A 74 20.83 -22.93 5.29
C GLU A 74 20.52 -23.03 3.79
N ALA A 75 19.24 -23.08 3.41
CA ALA A 75 18.82 -23.07 2.01
C ALA A 75 19.06 -21.69 1.35
N ILE A 76 18.87 -20.58 2.08
CA ILE A 76 19.28 -19.24 1.62
C ILE A 76 20.79 -19.21 1.38
N ALA A 77 21.58 -19.75 2.32
CA ALA A 77 23.04 -19.79 2.19
C ALA A 77 23.45 -20.56 0.93
N ILE A 78 22.97 -21.80 0.75
CA ILE A 78 23.23 -22.63 -0.44
C ILE A 78 22.85 -21.89 -1.73
N GLN A 79 21.62 -21.35 -1.80
CA GLN A 79 21.16 -20.59 -2.97
C GLN A 79 22.05 -19.36 -3.25
N THR A 80 22.58 -18.73 -2.20
CA THR A 80 23.51 -17.60 -2.33
C THR A 80 24.85 -18.05 -2.91
N TYR A 81 25.45 -19.13 -2.39
CA TYR A 81 26.67 -19.74 -2.95
C TYR A 81 26.49 -20.13 -4.42
N GLU A 82 25.40 -20.81 -4.77
CA GLU A 82 25.10 -21.19 -6.15
C GLU A 82 24.93 -19.97 -7.08
N THR A 83 24.30 -18.89 -6.58
CA THR A 83 24.12 -17.64 -7.33
C THR A 83 25.45 -16.95 -7.58
N PHE A 84 26.28 -16.77 -6.54
CA PHE A 84 27.60 -16.15 -6.67
C PHE A 84 28.55 -16.99 -7.54
N SER A 85 28.56 -18.32 -7.36
CA SER A 85 29.35 -19.23 -8.19
C SER A 85 28.94 -19.16 -9.67
N SER A 86 27.63 -19.12 -9.96
CA SER A 86 27.11 -18.93 -11.32
C SER A 86 27.53 -17.60 -11.92
N VAL A 87 27.46 -16.51 -11.15
CA VAL A 87 27.94 -15.18 -11.57
C VAL A 87 29.43 -15.19 -11.85
N SER A 88 30.24 -15.80 -10.98
CA SER A 88 31.69 -15.92 -11.17
C SER A 88 32.06 -16.71 -12.42
N ILE A 89 31.39 -17.83 -12.70
CA ILE A 89 31.58 -18.61 -13.95
C ILE A 89 31.23 -17.77 -15.18
N LEU A 90 30.08 -17.09 -15.18
CA LEU A 90 29.63 -16.25 -16.29
C LEU A 90 30.56 -15.04 -16.53
N LEU A 91 31.15 -14.47 -15.47
CA LEU A 91 32.09 -13.36 -15.59
C LEU A 91 33.46 -13.81 -16.14
N LEU A 92 33.91 -15.02 -15.83
CA LEU A 92 35.13 -15.59 -16.41
C LEU A 92 34.94 -15.93 -17.89
N ASP A 93 33.85 -16.61 -18.25
CA ASP A 93 33.48 -16.90 -19.65
C ASP A 93 33.34 -15.62 -20.48
N LEU A 94 32.67 -14.59 -19.91
CA LEU A 94 32.61 -13.26 -20.52
C LEU A 94 34.00 -12.62 -20.65
N ALA A 95 34.85 -12.69 -19.64
CA ALA A 95 36.19 -12.12 -19.68
C ALA A 95 37.08 -12.78 -20.76
N ASP A 96 36.94 -14.08 -20.99
CA ASP A 96 37.67 -14.79 -22.05
C ASP A 96 37.25 -14.33 -23.46
N SER A 97 35.99 -13.91 -23.64
CA SER A 97 35.45 -13.36 -24.89
C SER A 97 35.77 -11.88 -25.16
N LEU A 98 36.35 -11.17 -24.18
CA LEU A 98 36.61 -9.72 -24.21
C LEU A 98 38.11 -9.42 -24.26
N ASP A 99 38.50 -8.25 -24.74
CA ASP A 99 39.91 -7.81 -24.75
C ASP A 99 40.13 -6.49 -23.98
N ASP A 100 41.40 -6.24 -23.61
CA ASP A 100 41.87 -5.00 -22.96
C ASP A 100 40.95 -4.50 -21.81
N LYS A 101 40.43 -3.28 -21.89
CA LYS A 101 39.67 -2.63 -20.81
C LYS A 101 38.37 -3.36 -20.44
N PRO A 102 37.49 -3.78 -21.39
CA PRO A 102 36.36 -4.64 -21.08
C PRO A 102 36.72 -5.91 -20.30
N ARG A 103 37.80 -6.62 -20.66
CA ARG A 103 38.27 -7.81 -19.93
C ARG A 103 38.64 -7.46 -18.48
N HIS A 104 39.43 -6.40 -18.29
CA HIS A 104 39.79 -5.93 -16.94
C HIS A 104 38.58 -5.52 -16.10
N LEU A 105 37.53 -4.95 -16.71
CA LEU A 105 36.29 -4.59 -16.02
C LEU A 105 35.49 -5.83 -15.62
N ALA A 106 35.37 -6.85 -16.48
CA ALA A 106 34.76 -8.13 -16.13
C ALA A 106 35.50 -8.82 -14.97
N MET A 107 36.83 -8.85 -15.01
CA MET A 107 37.66 -9.39 -13.93
C MET A 107 37.54 -8.61 -12.60
N ALA A 108 37.34 -7.29 -12.66
CA ALA A 108 37.09 -6.48 -11.47
C ALA A 108 35.71 -6.79 -10.84
N ILE A 109 34.67 -7.01 -11.66
CA ILE A 109 33.36 -7.45 -11.16
C ILE A 109 33.47 -8.86 -10.56
N TYR A 110 34.19 -9.78 -11.21
CA TYR A 110 34.47 -11.12 -10.66
C TYR A 110 35.11 -11.02 -9.27
N GLN A 111 36.15 -10.21 -9.10
CA GLN A 111 36.82 -10.02 -7.81
C GLN A 111 35.88 -9.43 -6.75
N LEU A 112 34.96 -8.53 -7.13
CA LEU A 112 33.94 -7.99 -6.22
C LEU A 112 32.88 -9.05 -5.85
N SER A 113 32.53 -9.96 -6.75
CA SER A 113 31.64 -11.09 -6.45
C SER A 113 32.26 -12.04 -5.43
N GLU A 114 33.53 -12.42 -5.60
CA GLU A 114 34.26 -13.27 -4.64
C GLU A 114 34.37 -12.59 -3.25
N LEU A 115 34.62 -11.27 -3.20
CA LEU A 115 34.61 -10.50 -1.95
C LEU A 115 33.21 -10.44 -1.32
N GLY A 116 32.16 -10.33 -2.14
CA GLY A 116 30.77 -10.40 -1.68
C GLY A 116 30.45 -11.75 -1.03
N LEU A 117 30.91 -12.84 -1.63
CA LEU A 117 30.74 -14.18 -1.08
C LEU A 117 31.42 -14.32 0.28
N LEU A 118 32.70 -13.94 0.40
CA LEU A 118 33.46 -13.94 1.67
C LEU A 118 32.76 -13.17 2.81
N LEU A 119 32.07 -12.08 2.49
CA LEU A 119 31.28 -11.31 3.46
C LEU A 119 30.02 -12.07 3.90
N VAL A 120 29.36 -12.80 3.00
CA VAL A 120 28.23 -13.67 3.33
C VAL A 120 28.67 -14.82 4.24
N GLU A 121 29.76 -15.53 3.93
CA GLU A 121 30.28 -16.63 4.77
C GLU A 121 30.52 -16.15 6.20
N LYS A 122 31.23 -15.03 6.34
CA LYS A 122 31.54 -14.43 7.63
C LYS A 122 30.30 -13.97 8.40
N THR A 123 29.24 -13.59 7.70
CA THR A 123 27.97 -13.19 8.35
C THR A 123 27.25 -14.42 8.90
N LEU A 124 27.21 -15.52 8.14
CA LEU A 124 26.63 -16.81 8.58
C LEU A 124 27.41 -17.41 9.76
N ASP A 125 28.74 -17.34 9.76
CA ASP A 125 29.56 -17.81 10.88
C ASP A 125 29.31 -17.01 12.16
N ASN A 126 29.10 -15.69 12.05
CA ASN A 126 28.71 -14.86 13.20
C ASN A 126 27.32 -15.22 13.75
N GLU A 127 26.34 -15.47 12.88
CA GLU A 127 25.00 -15.91 13.30
C GLU A 127 25.06 -17.26 14.04
N ARG A 128 25.84 -18.22 13.51
CA ARG A 128 26.08 -19.51 14.17
C ARG A 128 26.75 -19.36 15.53
N ALA A 129 27.73 -18.45 15.66
CA ALA A 129 28.39 -18.17 16.92
C ALA A 129 27.43 -17.58 17.97
N ILE A 130 26.51 -16.70 17.55
CA ILE A 130 25.47 -16.13 18.43
C ILE A 130 24.45 -17.20 18.86
N ALA A 131 24.07 -18.12 17.96
CA ALA A 131 23.10 -19.18 18.27
C ALA A 131 23.62 -20.26 19.26
N ILE A 132 24.91 -20.25 19.59
CA ILE A 132 25.57 -21.21 20.48
C ILE A 132 25.94 -20.57 21.84
N ALA A 133 25.81 -19.24 21.98
CA ALA A 133 26.22 -18.46 23.15
C ALA A 133 25.07 -18.19 24.16
#